data_AF-A0A1H1DYE6-F1
#
_entry.id   AF-A0A1H1DYE6-F1
#
_cell.length_a   1.000
_cell.length_b   1.000
_cell.length_c   1.000
_cell.angle_alpha   90.00
_cell.angle_beta   90.00
_cell.angle_gamma   90.00
#
_symmetry.space_group_name_H-M   'P 1'
#
loop_
_entity.id
_entity.type
_entity.pdbx_description
1 polymer ?
#
loop_
_entity_poly.entity_id
_entity_poly.type
_entity_poly.pdbx_seq_one_letter_code
_entity_poly.pdbx_strand_id
1 'polypeptide(L)'
;MDDELSPSLSGDAASAHGAAPAHGAGVARHGGPVRRAGRRIALAAGALVIAAGAVAATNAVPPPDAVDPSGVTMPTSDGGGWERAFSEDFAESTPTGQFESQYADRFSVYHGFADTAGTGRYQASTLTAHDGVLDMRLRTTEDGTPLAGGVVPLVDGQWGGQTAGRYSIRMKSDEVDGYGVAVLLWSDENVWADGEVDFPEGALGAPAFLNVHCLQDPAEKCVQHETDASLADWHTYTIEWTPVRMSFLVDGKVIGTTTESIPVSRMHLVVQAGSNDGRPPRDADGSLLIDWMTIDVPADGAEPPATLPSDGATAPAEGTWTPDSPGN
;
A
#
# COMPACT_ATOMS: atom_id res chain seq x y z
N MET A 1 -1.47 36.05 -12.66
CA MET A 1 -1.54 34.78 -13.41
C MET A 1 -0.46 33.97 -12.75
N ASP A 2 -0.83 33.42 -11.61
CA ASP A 2 0.05 32.93 -10.58
C ASP A 2 -0.10 31.41 -10.62
N ASP A 3 0.98 30.73 -10.99
CA ASP A 3 1.15 29.28 -10.93
C ASP A 3 1.27 28.89 -9.45
N GLU A 4 0.22 28.29 -8.92
CA GLU A 4 0.21 27.71 -7.58
C GLU A 4 0.86 26.31 -7.68
N LEU A 5 2.16 26.25 -7.42
CA LEU A 5 2.92 25.01 -7.31
C LEU A 5 2.48 24.28 -6.04
N SER A 6 2.04 23.04 -6.19
CA SER A 6 1.77 22.10 -5.10
C SER A 6 2.94 22.09 -4.10
N PRO A 7 2.69 22.10 -2.78
CA PRO A 7 3.77 22.12 -1.80
C PRO A 7 4.53 20.80 -1.83
N SER A 8 5.78 20.83 -2.25
CA SER A 8 6.72 19.72 -2.02
C SER A 8 6.86 19.53 -0.51
N LEU A 9 6.51 18.34 0.00
CA LEU A 9 6.70 18.00 1.41
C LEU A 9 8.17 18.22 1.80
N SER A 10 8.39 19.05 2.82
CA SER A 10 9.71 19.27 3.39
C SER A 10 10.28 17.95 3.93
N GLY A 11 11.57 17.69 3.70
CA GLY A 11 12.27 16.45 4.08
C GLY A 11 12.29 16.08 5.57
N ASP A 12 11.58 16.81 6.42
CA ASP A 12 11.36 16.47 7.83
C ASP A 12 10.21 15.46 8.03
N ALA A 13 9.34 15.25 7.03
CA ALA A 13 8.20 14.33 7.12
C ALA A 13 8.57 12.84 7.04
N ALA A 14 9.75 12.50 6.50
CA ALA A 14 10.15 11.11 6.26
C ALA A 14 11.48 10.72 6.94
N SER A 15 12.10 11.64 7.69
CA SER A 15 13.42 11.43 8.29
C SER A 15 13.48 11.78 9.78
N ALA A 16 12.37 12.16 10.41
CA ALA A 16 12.35 12.51 11.81
C ALA A 16 11.82 11.34 12.65
N HIS A 17 12.65 10.94 13.61
CA HIS A 17 12.39 10.00 14.71
C HIS A 17 12.66 8.53 14.41
N GLY A 18 13.95 8.19 14.26
CA GLY A 18 14.66 7.29 15.19
C GLY A 18 14.02 5.98 15.64
N ALA A 19 12.97 5.52 14.99
CA ALA A 19 12.45 4.18 15.07
C ALA A 19 13.52 3.27 14.51
N ALA A 20 13.93 2.26 15.28
CA ALA A 20 14.59 1.13 14.65
C ALA A 20 13.63 0.64 13.57
N PRO A 21 14.08 0.49 12.30
CA PRO A 21 13.18 0.00 11.29
C PRO A 21 12.73 -1.38 11.74
N ALA A 22 11.43 -1.55 11.88
CA ALA A 22 10.89 -2.71 12.53
C ALA A 22 10.75 -3.85 11.51
N HIS A 23 11.84 -4.13 10.80
CA HIS A 23 11.94 -5.25 9.88
C HIS A 23 11.82 -6.54 10.70
N GLY A 24 10.69 -7.23 10.53
CA GLY A 24 10.56 -8.63 10.92
C GLY A 24 11.76 -9.39 10.37
N ALA A 25 12.49 -10.07 11.25
CA ALA A 25 13.69 -10.83 10.92
C ALA A 25 13.33 -12.11 10.12
N GLY A 26 12.87 -11.92 8.88
CA GLY A 26 12.65 -12.99 7.91
C GLY A 26 13.99 -13.41 7.32
N VAL A 27 14.55 -14.53 7.80
CA VAL A 27 15.76 -15.12 7.21
C VAL A 27 15.36 -15.81 5.90
N ALA A 28 15.71 -15.21 4.76
CA ALA A 28 15.57 -15.81 3.44
C ALA A 28 16.33 -17.15 3.39
N ARG A 29 15.62 -18.25 3.10
CA ARG A 29 16.21 -19.58 2.94
C ARG A 29 16.45 -19.86 1.46
N HIS A 30 17.72 -19.85 1.06
CA HIS A 30 18.19 -20.12 -0.29
C HIS A 30 17.67 -21.45 -0.90
N GLY A 31 16.96 -21.34 -2.02
CA GLY A 31 16.78 -22.41 -3.02
C GLY A 31 17.62 -22.11 -4.27
N GLY A 32 18.50 -23.04 -4.67
CA GLY A 32 19.47 -22.84 -5.76
C GLY A 32 18.87 -22.76 -7.18
N PRO A 33 19.65 -22.26 -8.17
CA PRO A 33 19.12 -21.83 -9.45
C PRO A 33 18.95 -22.97 -10.45
N VAL A 34 17.79 -23.03 -11.13
CA VAL A 34 17.59 -23.85 -12.33
C VAL A 34 17.73 -22.96 -13.57
N ARG A 35 18.80 -23.17 -14.33
CA ARG A 35 19.02 -22.55 -15.65
C ARG A 35 18.14 -23.21 -16.71
N ARG A 36 17.48 -22.40 -17.56
CA ARG A 36 17.20 -22.80 -18.96
C ARG A 36 17.44 -21.64 -19.93
N ALA A 37 18.27 -21.93 -20.94
CA ALA A 37 18.48 -21.11 -22.11
C ALA A 37 17.49 -21.52 -23.22
N GLY A 38 17.10 -20.60 -24.11
CA GLY A 38 16.52 -21.01 -25.39
C GLY A 38 15.71 -19.99 -26.20
N ARG A 39 16.44 -19.18 -26.98
CA ARG A 39 16.16 -18.77 -28.38
C ARG A 39 15.04 -17.76 -28.74
N ARG A 40 15.51 -16.76 -29.49
CA ARG A 40 14.80 -15.75 -30.30
C ARG A 40 14.07 -16.34 -31.51
N ILE A 41 12.94 -15.75 -31.89
CA ILE A 41 12.45 -15.61 -33.28
C ILE A 41 11.85 -14.20 -33.42
N ALA A 42 12.08 -13.56 -34.57
CA ALA A 42 11.66 -12.20 -34.91
C ALA A 42 10.70 -12.18 -36.11
N LEU A 43 10.08 -11.00 -36.34
CA LEU A 43 9.42 -10.46 -37.55
C LEU A 43 7.97 -10.93 -37.80
N ALA A 44 7.01 -10.12 -38.29
CA ALA A 44 6.95 -8.71 -38.72
C ALA A 44 5.49 -8.30 -39.03
N ALA A 45 5.23 -6.98 -39.11
CA ALA A 45 4.24 -6.23 -39.92
C ALA A 45 2.74 -6.64 -39.85
N GLY A 46 1.75 -5.75 -39.80
CA GLY A 46 1.62 -4.31 -40.04
C GLY A 46 0.21 -4.06 -40.58
N ALA A 47 -0.47 -2.98 -40.19
CA ALA A 47 -1.47 -2.28 -41.00
C ALA A 47 -2.01 -1.05 -40.24
N LEU A 48 -1.78 0.11 -40.85
CA LEU A 48 -2.37 1.39 -40.53
C LEU A 48 -3.76 1.46 -41.16
N VAL A 49 -4.81 1.75 -40.37
CA VAL A 49 -6.12 2.16 -40.91
C VAL A 49 -6.50 3.48 -40.28
N ILE A 50 -6.52 4.53 -41.10
CA ILE A 50 -7.10 5.83 -40.78
C ILE A 50 -8.60 5.74 -41.02
N ALA A 51 -9.40 6.03 -39.99
CA ALA A 51 -10.80 6.38 -40.16
C ALA A 51 -11.11 7.62 -39.31
N ALA A 52 -11.37 8.73 -39.99
CA ALA A 52 -11.94 9.93 -39.41
C ALA A 52 -13.47 9.75 -39.27
N GLY A 53 -14.06 10.17 -38.15
CA GLY A 53 -15.51 10.20 -38.03
C GLY A 53 -16.06 10.60 -36.66
N ALA A 54 -16.47 11.88 -36.57
CA ALA A 54 -17.56 12.44 -35.77
C ALA A 54 -17.50 12.42 -34.22
N VAL A 55 -17.57 13.63 -33.66
CA VAL A 55 -17.88 13.92 -32.25
C VAL A 55 -19.32 13.50 -31.93
N ALA A 56 -19.48 12.63 -30.94
CA ALA A 56 -20.73 12.45 -30.20
C ALA A 56 -20.36 12.34 -28.71
N ALA A 57 -20.94 13.23 -27.89
CA ALA A 57 -20.82 13.14 -26.45
C ALA A 57 -21.50 11.84 -25.98
N THR A 58 -20.70 10.88 -25.52
CA THR A 58 -21.19 9.63 -24.94
C THR A 58 -20.73 9.57 -23.50
N ASN A 59 -21.67 9.38 -22.58
CA ASN A 59 -21.40 8.86 -21.24
C ASN A 59 -20.47 7.65 -21.41
N ALA A 60 -19.22 7.77 -20.96
CA ALA A 60 -18.24 6.72 -21.15
C ALA A 60 -18.69 5.50 -20.35
N VAL A 61 -19.18 4.50 -21.07
CA VAL A 61 -19.14 3.12 -20.59
C VAL A 61 -17.66 2.75 -20.60
N PRO A 62 -17.07 2.28 -19.48
CA PRO A 62 -15.67 1.88 -19.47
C PRO A 62 -15.45 0.79 -20.54
N PRO A 63 -14.30 0.79 -21.22
CA PRO A 63 -14.02 -0.19 -22.26
C PRO A 63 -14.18 -1.61 -21.68
N PRO A 64 -14.84 -2.54 -22.40
CA PRO A 64 -14.83 -3.94 -22.02
C PRO A 64 -13.39 -4.45 -22.20
N ASP A 65 -12.90 -5.21 -21.21
CA ASP A 65 -11.59 -5.87 -21.13
C ASP A 65 -10.55 -5.26 -20.15
N ALA A 66 -10.97 -4.51 -19.13
CA ALA A 66 -10.17 -4.45 -17.89
C ALA A 66 -10.26 -5.83 -17.22
N VAL A 67 -9.34 -6.73 -17.57
CA VAL A 67 -9.12 -7.94 -16.80
C VAL A 67 -8.53 -7.47 -15.48
N ASP A 68 -9.28 -7.58 -14.38
CA ASP A 68 -8.76 -7.33 -13.03
C ASP A 68 -7.45 -8.14 -12.88
N PRO A 69 -6.27 -7.49 -12.82
CA PRO A 69 -4.98 -8.18 -12.95
C PRO A 69 -4.74 -9.18 -11.81
N SER A 70 -5.42 -9.00 -10.69
CA SER A 70 -5.43 -9.93 -9.55
C SER A 70 -6.57 -10.96 -9.57
N GLY A 71 -7.51 -10.87 -10.51
CA GLY A 71 -8.74 -11.66 -10.59
C GLY A 71 -9.85 -11.25 -9.60
N VAL A 72 -9.69 -10.12 -8.89
CA VAL A 72 -10.68 -9.59 -7.95
C VAL A 72 -10.92 -8.11 -8.24
N THR A 73 -12.14 -7.79 -8.66
CA THR A 73 -12.57 -6.42 -8.96
C THR A 73 -12.51 -5.51 -7.74
N MET A 74 -12.12 -4.26 -7.95
CA MET A 74 -12.23 -3.20 -6.93
C MET A 74 -13.69 -3.07 -6.44
N PRO A 75 -13.95 -3.07 -5.12
CA PRO A 75 -15.30 -2.91 -4.59
C PRO A 75 -15.81 -1.47 -4.84
N THR A 76 -17.11 -1.32 -5.17
CA THR A 76 -17.72 -0.01 -5.46
C THR A 76 -18.25 0.73 -4.23
N SER A 77 -18.71 0.00 -3.20
CA SER A 77 -18.88 0.44 -1.81
C SER A 77 -19.31 -0.76 -0.95
N ASP A 78 -18.96 -0.76 0.33
CA ASP A 78 -19.21 -1.90 1.22
C ASP A 78 -20.59 -1.85 1.92
N GLY A 79 -21.35 -0.76 1.78
CA GLY A 79 -22.56 -0.54 2.56
C GLY A 79 -22.26 -0.52 4.07
N GLY A 80 -23.24 -0.86 4.92
CA GLY A 80 -22.98 -1.04 6.35
C GLY A 80 -22.61 0.21 7.16
N GLY A 81 -22.87 1.41 6.62
CA GLY A 81 -22.54 2.69 7.27
C GLY A 81 -21.21 3.30 6.82
N TRP A 82 -20.52 2.68 5.86
CA TRP A 82 -19.34 3.25 5.19
C TRP A 82 -19.73 3.97 3.89
N GLU A 83 -19.00 5.03 3.56
CA GLU A 83 -19.08 5.82 2.34
C GLU A 83 -17.71 5.92 1.67
N ARG A 84 -17.65 5.72 0.35
CA ARG A 84 -16.42 5.77 -0.44
C ARG A 84 -15.90 7.19 -0.54
N ALA A 85 -14.70 7.44 -0.02
CA ALA A 85 -14.01 8.74 -0.10
C ALA A 85 -12.80 8.73 -1.06
N PHE A 86 -12.22 7.56 -1.32
CA PHE A 86 -11.14 7.39 -2.30
C PHE A 86 -11.20 6.01 -2.95
N SER A 87 -10.99 5.95 -4.26
CA SER A 87 -10.75 4.68 -4.98
C SER A 87 -9.88 4.88 -6.19
N GLU A 88 -8.98 3.93 -6.43
CA GLU A 88 -8.13 3.89 -7.61
C GLU A 88 -7.89 2.43 -8.03
N ASP A 89 -8.01 2.16 -9.33
CA ASP A 89 -7.78 0.86 -9.99
C ASP A 89 -6.67 0.90 -11.06
N PHE A 90 -5.98 2.02 -11.18
CA PHE A 90 -4.84 2.24 -12.08
C PHE A 90 -5.12 1.91 -13.55
N ALA A 91 -6.37 2.11 -14.00
CA ALA A 91 -6.76 1.91 -15.39
C ALA A 91 -6.08 2.89 -16.37
N GLU A 92 -5.63 4.06 -15.88
CA GLU A 92 -4.91 5.05 -16.68
C GLU A 92 -3.40 4.75 -16.70
N SER A 93 -2.91 4.20 -17.80
CA SER A 93 -1.47 3.90 -17.92
C SER A 93 -0.61 5.17 -18.04
N THR A 94 0.51 5.18 -17.33
CA THR A 94 1.50 6.26 -17.38
C THR A 94 2.79 5.80 -18.07
N PRO A 95 3.49 6.66 -18.83
CA PRO A 95 4.89 6.41 -19.16
C PRO A 95 5.78 6.40 -17.90
N THR A 96 6.89 5.67 -17.94
CA THR A 96 7.88 5.67 -16.85
C THR A 96 8.30 7.09 -16.46
N GLY A 97 8.23 7.40 -15.17
CA GLY A 97 8.58 8.71 -14.62
C GLY A 97 7.49 9.78 -14.75
N GLN A 98 6.30 9.45 -15.28
CA GLN A 98 5.20 10.41 -15.42
C GLN A 98 4.07 10.20 -14.40
N PHE A 99 4.13 9.16 -13.58
CA PHE A 99 3.12 8.86 -12.57
C PHE A 99 2.80 10.07 -11.70
N GLU A 100 3.82 10.69 -11.08
CA GLU A 100 3.66 11.87 -10.21
C GLU A 100 2.86 12.99 -10.87
N SER A 101 3.06 13.25 -12.16
CA SER A 101 2.34 14.31 -12.87
C SER A 101 0.93 13.94 -13.31
N GLN A 102 0.70 12.68 -13.70
CA GLN A 102 -0.59 12.23 -14.24
C GLN A 102 -1.59 11.82 -13.15
N TYR A 103 -1.08 11.45 -11.99
CA TYR A 103 -1.85 11.07 -10.81
C TYR A 103 -1.86 12.16 -9.72
N ALA A 104 -1.38 13.37 -10.04
CA ALA A 104 -1.20 14.47 -9.07
C ALA A 104 -2.51 14.94 -8.41
N ASP A 105 -3.66 14.66 -9.00
CA ASP A 105 -4.98 14.98 -8.47
C ASP A 105 -5.46 13.95 -7.42
N ARG A 106 -4.85 12.77 -7.39
CA ARG A 106 -5.23 11.62 -6.55
C ARG A 106 -4.13 11.16 -5.61
N PHE A 107 -2.87 11.49 -5.87
CA PHE A 107 -1.73 11.06 -5.07
C PHE A 107 -0.70 12.17 -4.87
N SER A 108 -0.15 12.22 -3.66
CA SER A 108 1.16 12.81 -3.42
C SER A 108 2.23 11.72 -3.52
N VAL A 109 3.36 12.01 -4.16
CA VAL A 109 4.46 11.07 -4.40
C VAL A 109 5.67 11.41 -3.54
N TYR A 110 6.31 10.40 -2.97
CA TYR A 110 7.60 10.56 -2.30
C TYR A 110 8.73 10.60 -3.34
N HIS A 111 9.50 11.70 -3.33
CA HIS A 111 10.55 11.93 -4.31
C HIS A 111 11.70 12.77 -3.75
N GLY A 112 12.95 12.36 -4.00
CA GLY A 112 14.15 13.17 -3.81
C GLY A 112 14.80 13.08 -2.42
N PHE A 113 14.19 12.39 -1.46
CA PHE A 113 14.71 12.21 -0.10
C PHE A 113 15.07 10.74 0.21
N ALA A 114 15.73 10.52 1.35
CA ALA A 114 16.14 9.18 1.78
C ALA A 114 14.92 8.31 2.09
N ASP A 115 15.03 7.01 1.87
CA ASP A 115 14.00 6.09 2.35
C ASP A 115 14.07 5.89 3.87
N THR A 116 13.11 5.15 4.43
CA THR A 116 12.96 4.98 5.88
C THR A 116 14.20 4.39 6.54
N ALA A 117 14.87 3.41 5.90
CA ALA A 117 16.13 2.85 6.39
C ALA A 117 17.35 3.80 6.22
N GLY A 118 17.19 4.90 5.48
CA GLY A 118 18.22 5.89 5.22
C GLY A 118 19.30 5.45 4.24
N THR A 119 19.19 4.26 3.63
CA THR A 119 20.20 3.73 2.70
C THR A 119 19.82 3.89 1.23
N GLY A 120 18.53 3.98 0.94
CA GLY A 120 17.94 4.21 -0.36
C GLY A 120 17.39 5.62 -0.54
N ARG A 121 16.68 5.83 -1.65
CA ARG A 121 16.04 7.11 -2.00
C ARG A 121 14.68 6.89 -2.62
N TYR A 122 13.67 7.60 -2.12
CA TYR A 122 12.37 7.68 -2.78
C TYR A 122 12.50 8.43 -4.11
N GLN A 123 12.00 7.83 -5.19
CA GLN A 123 12.08 8.40 -6.52
C GLN A 123 10.78 8.16 -7.29
N ALA A 124 10.16 9.21 -7.83
CA ALA A 124 8.98 9.10 -8.68
C ALA A 124 9.20 8.20 -9.91
N SER A 125 10.45 8.03 -10.36
CA SER A 125 10.80 7.13 -11.47
C SER A 125 10.68 5.64 -11.14
N THR A 126 10.43 5.26 -9.88
CA THR A 126 10.07 3.88 -9.51
C THR A 126 8.59 3.59 -9.75
N LEU A 127 7.75 4.61 -9.97
CA LEU A 127 6.30 4.47 -10.08
C LEU A 127 5.85 4.50 -11.54
N THR A 128 5.02 3.54 -11.93
CA THR A 128 4.37 3.49 -13.25
C THR A 128 3.01 2.81 -13.11
N ALA A 129 1.94 3.43 -13.61
CA ALA A 129 0.67 2.73 -13.80
C ALA A 129 0.66 2.06 -15.18
N HIS A 130 0.26 0.80 -15.27
CA HIS A 130 0.05 0.08 -16.52
C HIS A 130 -0.81 -1.16 -16.30
N ASP A 131 -1.54 -1.61 -17.33
CA ASP A 131 -2.29 -2.88 -17.28
C ASP A 131 -3.24 -3.03 -16.06
N GLY A 132 -3.76 -1.92 -15.53
CA GLY A 132 -4.63 -1.93 -14.34
C GLY A 132 -3.89 -2.11 -13.01
N VAL A 133 -2.58 -1.83 -12.96
CA VAL A 133 -1.82 -1.83 -11.69
C VAL A 133 -0.98 -0.56 -11.55
N LEU A 134 -0.73 -0.15 -10.31
CA LEU A 134 0.46 0.61 -9.95
C LEU A 134 1.62 -0.37 -9.74
N ASP A 135 2.65 -0.26 -10.58
CA ASP A 135 3.94 -0.90 -10.41
C ASP A 135 4.91 0.06 -9.72
N MET A 136 5.30 -0.30 -8.50
CA MET A 136 6.49 0.25 -7.86
C MET A 136 7.66 -0.69 -8.18
N ARG A 137 8.58 -0.25 -9.04
CA ARG A 137 9.78 -1.02 -9.39
C ARG A 137 10.93 -0.69 -8.43
N LEU A 138 11.22 -1.62 -7.53
CA LEU A 138 12.28 -1.54 -6.53
C LEU A 138 13.58 -2.12 -7.08
N ARG A 139 14.65 -1.33 -7.12
CA ARG A 139 15.94 -1.79 -7.64
C ARG A 139 17.12 -1.04 -7.07
N THR A 140 18.26 -1.71 -7.02
CA THR A 140 19.54 -1.07 -6.74
C THR A 140 20.20 -0.61 -8.03
N THR A 141 20.66 0.64 -8.11
CA THR A 141 21.39 1.13 -9.29
C THR A 141 22.76 0.46 -9.43
N GLU A 142 23.40 0.59 -10.61
CA GLU A 142 24.76 0.09 -10.84
C GLU A 142 25.79 0.70 -9.86
N ASP A 143 25.60 1.97 -9.50
CA ASP A 143 26.38 2.69 -8.49
C ASP A 143 26.06 2.26 -7.04
N GLY A 144 25.08 1.36 -6.88
CA GLY A 144 24.70 0.73 -5.63
C GLY A 144 23.62 1.46 -4.85
N THR A 145 22.94 2.47 -5.41
CA THR A 145 21.89 3.23 -4.69
C THR A 145 20.56 2.48 -4.77
N PRO A 146 19.97 2.06 -3.64
CA PRO A 146 18.61 1.51 -3.62
C PRO A 146 17.60 2.59 -4.00
N LEU A 147 16.71 2.28 -4.93
CA LEU A 147 15.57 3.13 -5.29
C LEU A 147 14.31 2.63 -4.60
N ALA A 148 13.58 3.55 -3.97
CA ALA A 148 12.34 3.33 -3.24
C ALA A 148 11.16 4.04 -3.93
N GLY A 149 9.94 3.59 -3.65
CA GLY A 149 8.69 4.18 -4.11
C GLY A 149 7.78 4.51 -2.93
N GLY A 150 7.03 5.59 -3.03
CA GLY A 150 6.08 5.98 -1.99
C GLY A 150 4.96 6.83 -2.55
N VAL A 151 3.72 6.52 -2.15
CA VAL A 151 2.52 7.28 -2.53
C VAL A 151 1.61 7.49 -1.32
N VAL A 152 0.93 8.63 -1.31
CA VAL A 152 -0.09 9.01 -0.34
C VAL A 152 -1.37 9.33 -1.10
N PRO A 153 -2.44 8.54 -0.98
CA PRO A 153 -3.73 8.87 -1.55
C PRO A 153 -4.27 10.18 -0.99
N LEU A 154 -4.78 11.04 -1.88
CA LEU A 154 -5.42 12.31 -1.52
C LEU A 154 -6.92 12.08 -1.43
N VAL A 155 -7.43 11.94 -0.20
CA VAL A 155 -8.87 11.80 0.03
C VAL A 155 -9.57 13.10 -0.39
N ASP A 156 -10.57 12.99 -1.27
CA ASP A 156 -11.23 14.13 -1.94
C ASP A 156 -10.25 15.11 -2.65
N GLY A 157 -9.10 14.60 -3.10
CA GLY A 157 -8.06 15.40 -3.75
C GLY A 157 -7.31 16.36 -2.81
N GLN A 158 -7.45 16.17 -1.49
CA GLN A 158 -6.82 17.02 -0.48
C GLN A 158 -5.80 16.23 0.35
N TRP A 159 -4.78 16.95 0.83
CA TRP A 159 -3.87 16.41 1.83
C TRP A 159 -4.58 16.26 3.18
N GLY A 160 -4.27 15.16 3.87
CA GLY A 160 -4.72 14.89 5.23
C GLY A 160 -5.57 13.62 5.34
N GLY A 161 -5.66 13.17 6.57
CA GLY A 161 -6.19 11.90 6.96
C GLY A 161 -7.58 11.94 7.59
N GLN A 162 -7.96 10.79 8.12
CA GLN A 162 -9.23 10.56 8.80
C GLN A 162 -8.99 10.26 10.28
N THR A 163 -10.03 10.31 11.11
CA THR A 163 -9.98 9.83 12.51
C THR A 163 -10.66 8.46 12.69
N ALA A 164 -11.17 7.92 11.59
CA ALA A 164 -11.78 6.60 11.44
C ALA A 164 -11.87 6.30 9.94
N GLY A 165 -11.81 5.03 9.55
CA GLY A 165 -11.85 4.66 8.15
C GLY A 165 -11.74 3.16 7.93
N ARG A 166 -12.13 2.72 6.74
CA ARG A 166 -11.82 1.40 6.20
C ARG A 166 -10.89 1.59 5.01
N TYR A 167 -9.68 1.04 5.12
CA TYR A 167 -8.62 1.17 4.14
C TYR A 167 -8.39 -0.22 3.56
N SER A 168 -8.59 -0.40 2.25
CA SER A 168 -8.36 -1.68 1.59
C SER A 168 -7.38 -1.52 0.45
N ILE A 169 -6.41 -2.42 0.34
CA ILE A 169 -5.44 -2.46 -0.75
C ILE A 169 -5.29 -3.90 -1.25
N ARG A 170 -5.33 -4.08 -2.57
CA ARG A 170 -5.04 -5.37 -3.19
C ARG A 170 -3.68 -5.33 -3.87
N MET A 171 -2.74 -6.11 -3.34
CA MET A 171 -1.35 -6.05 -3.76
C MET A 171 -0.66 -7.41 -3.74
N LYS A 172 0.47 -7.48 -4.45
CA LYS A 172 1.49 -8.54 -4.37
C LYS A 172 2.85 -7.97 -4.71
N SER A 173 3.91 -8.73 -4.52
CA SER A 173 5.28 -8.34 -4.81
C SER A 173 6.11 -9.50 -5.34
N ASP A 174 7.15 -9.18 -6.11
CA ASP A 174 8.26 -10.11 -6.32
C ASP A 174 9.02 -10.32 -5.00
N GLU A 175 9.77 -11.42 -4.87
CA GLU A 175 10.79 -11.54 -3.82
C GLU A 175 12.01 -10.69 -4.21
N VAL A 176 12.34 -9.68 -3.40
CA VAL A 176 13.44 -8.76 -3.68
C VAL A 176 14.31 -8.60 -2.44
N ASP A 177 15.50 -9.21 -2.49
CA ASP A 177 16.45 -9.20 -1.38
C ASP A 177 16.75 -7.77 -0.88
N GLY A 178 16.59 -7.58 0.42
CA GLY A 178 16.86 -6.31 1.09
C GLY A 178 15.77 -5.25 0.90
N TYR A 179 14.66 -5.55 0.23
CA TYR A 179 13.54 -4.62 0.07
C TYR A 179 12.32 -5.06 0.89
N GLY A 180 11.52 -4.08 1.28
CA GLY A 180 10.26 -4.29 2.01
C GLY A 180 9.24 -3.22 1.69
N VAL A 181 8.04 -3.44 2.20
CA VAL A 181 6.90 -2.53 2.11
C VAL A 181 6.32 -2.28 3.50
N ALA A 182 5.86 -1.06 3.72
CA ALA A 182 4.95 -0.70 4.80
C ALA A 182 3.76 0.04 4.18
N VAL A 183 2.57 -0.54 4.32
CA VAL A 183 1.31 0.17 4.11
C VAL A 183 0.85 0.63 5.47
N LEU A 184 0.87 1.94 5.72
CA LEU A 184 0.67 2.46 7.07
C LEU A 184 -0.33 3.61 7.15
N LEU A 185 -0.97 3.72 8.31
CA LEU A 185 -1.62 4.94 8.76
C LEU A 185 -0.62 5.76 9.56
N TRP A 186 -0.38 7.00 9.14
CA TRP A 186 0.57 7.93 9.76
C TRP A 186 -0.08 9.27 10.13
N SER A 187 0.43 9.93 11.19
CA SER A 187 -0.10 11.20 11.68
C SER A 187 0.04 12.33 10.67
N ASP A 188 -1.05 13.06 10.44
CA ASP A 188 -1.05 14.31 9.65
C ASP A 188 -0.09 15.36 10.21
N GLU A 189 0.12 15.36 11.53
CA GLU A 189 1.00 16.29 12.24
C GLU A 189 2.43 15.77 12.35
N ASN A 190 2.71 14.59 11.77
CA ASN A 190 4.02 13.94 11.81
C ASN A 190 4.54 13.68 13.23
N VAL A 191 3.64 13.31 14.15
CA VAL A 191 3.96 12.96 15.54
C VAL A 191 3.77 11.46 15.74
N TRP A 192 4.85 10.73 16.00
CA TRP A 192 4.78 9.27 16.14
C TRP A 192 3.86 8.80 17.27
N ALA A 193 3.80 9.56 18.38
CA ALA A 193 2.92 9.27 19.51
C ALA A 193 1.42 9.49 19.23
N ASP A 194 1.05 10.08 18.09
CA ASP A 194 -0.34 10.12 17.63
C ASP A 194 -0.80 8.74 17.11
N GLY A 195 0.14 7.91 16.67
CA GLY A 195 -0.09 6.55 16.19
C GLY A 195 0.77 6.16 14.99
N GLU A 196 0.97 4.86 14.83
CA GLU A 196 1.45 4.21 13.60
C GLU A 196 0.80 2.82 13.53
N VAL A 197 0.18 2.52 12.40
CA VAL A 197 -0.51 1.25 12.15
C VAL A 197 -0.07 0.74 10.80
N ASP A 198 0.72 -0.33 10.78
CA ASP A 198 1.31 -0.90 9.57
C ASP A 198 0.61 -2.23 9.25
N PHE A 199 -0.14 -2.24 8.15
CA PHE A 199 -0.77 -3.44 7.65
C PHE A 199 -1.13 -3.34 6.15
N PRO A 200 -0.48 -4.14 5.28
CA PRO A 200 0.61 -5.06 5.57
C PRO A 200 1.97 -4.35 5.69
N GLU A 201 2.86 -4.89 6.51
CA GLU A 201 4.31 -4.58 6.54
C GLU A 201 5.12 -5.85 6.29
N GLY A 202 6.26 -5.78 5.60
CA GLY A 202 7.18 -6.92 5.54
C GLY A 202 8.20 -6.84 4.41
N ALA A 203 9.11 -7.83 4.38
CA ALA A 203 10.01 -8.02 3.26
C ALA A 203 9.23 -8.44 2.01
N LEU A 204 9.62 -7.94 0.83
CA LEU A 204 8.92 -8.28 -0.41
C LEU A 204 9.01 -9.80 -0.68
N GLY A 205 7.87 -10.40 -1.05
CA GLY A 205 7.71 -11.85 -1.23
C GLY A 205 7.60 -12.69 0.05
N ALA A 206 7.78 -12.10 1.24
CA ALA A 206 7.67 -12.80 2.53
C ALA A 206 6.24 -12.72 3.11
N PRO A 207 5.91 -13.48 4.18
CA PRO A 207 4.68 -13.27 4.93
C PRO A 207 4.51 -11.81 5.38
N ALA A 208 3.28 -11.30 5.27
CA ALA A 208 2.93 -9.96 5.73
C ALA A 208 2.79 -9.94 7.26
N PHE A 209 3.15 -8.81 7.86
CA PHE A 209 2.97 -8.50 9.27
C PHE A 209 1.88 -7.44 9.46
N LEU A 210 1.19 -7.57 10.58
CA LEU A 210 0.41 -6.53 11.23
C LEU A 210 1.25 -5.96 12.37
N ASN A 211 1.43 -4.64 12.41
CA ASN A 211 2.06 -3.94 13.51
C ASN A 211 1.23 -2.72 13.92
N VAL A 212 0.91 -2.62 15.22
CA VAL A 212 0.30 -1.43 15.83
C VAL A 212 1.25 -0.93 16.89
N HIS A 213 1.77 0.27 16.69
CA HIS A 213 2.68 0.92 17.63
C HIS A 213 1.92 1.44 18.85
N CYS A 214 2.56 1.36 20.02
CA CYS A 214 1.95 1.84 21.26
C CYS A 214 1.89 3.38 21.29
N LEU A 215 0.74 3.98 21.59
CA LEU A 215 0.65 5.46 21.66
C LEU A 215 1.54 6.09 22.74
N GLN A 216 1.73 5.40 23.87
CA GLN A 216 2.52 5.92 25.00
C GLN A 216 4.03 5.77 24.79
N ASP A 217 4.44 4.76 24.04
CA ASP A 217 5.83 4.48 23.70
C ASP A 217 5.88 3.90 22.29
N PRO A 218 5.87 4.77 21.27
CA PRO A 218 5.68 4.32 19.89
C PRO A 218 6.85 3.51 19.35
N ALA A 219 7.98 3.42 20.06
CA ALA A 219 9.03 2.47 19.71
C ALA A 219 8.62 0.99 19.95
N GLU A 220 7.64 0.75 20.81
CA GLU A 220 7.12 -0.58 21.13
C GLU A 220 5.90 -0.93 20.29
N LYS A 221 5.77 -2.22 19.95
CA LYS A 221 4.62 -2.76 19.22
C LYS A 221 3.62 -3.35 20.20
N CYS A 222 2.47 -2.70 20.34
CA CYS A 222 1.36 -3.15 21.19
C CYS A 222 0.57 -4.30 20.56
N VAL A 223 0.50 -4.32 19.23
CA VAL A 223 0.01 -5.47 18.47
C VAL A 223 1.08 -5.81 17.45
N GLN A 224 1.45 -7.08 17.39
CA GLN A 224 2.34 -7.61 16.37
C GLN A 224 1.90 -9.03 16.00
N HIS A 225 1.77 -9.28 14.70
CA HIS A 225 1.40 -10.60 14.21
C HIS A 225 1.95 -10.83 12.80
N GLU A 226 2.67 -11.94 12.61
CA GLU A 226 2.98 -12.48 11.27
C GLU A 226 1.76 -13.24 10.75
N THR A 227 1.22 -12.81 9.61
CA THR A 227 0.06 -13.45 8.99
C THR A 227 0.48 -14.66 8.16
N ASP A 228 -0.48 -15.54 7.85
CA ASP A 228 -0.25 -16.63 6.88
C ASP A 228 -0.21 -16.14 5.41
N ALA A 229 -0.53 -14.86 5.16
CA ALA A 229 -0.62 -14.29 3.82
C ALA A 229 0.76 -13.87 3.32
N SER A 230 1.20 -14.43 2.20
CA SER A 230 2.47 -14.07 1.58
C SER A 230 2.30 -12.83 0.71
N LEU A 231 3.21 -11.86 0.85
CA LEU A 231 3.34 -10.73 -0.07
C LEU A 231 3.73 -11.18 -1.49
N ALA A 232 4.05 -12.44 -1.74
CA ALA A 232 4.27 -12.97 -3.09
C ALA A 232 2.97 -13.21 -3.87
N ASP A 233 1.85 -13.39 -3.14
CA ASP A 233 0.55 -13.73 -3.68
C ASP A 233 -0.40 -12.52 -3.61
N TRP A 234 -1.40 -12.49 -4.51
CA TRP A 234 -2.39 -11.43 -4.51
C TRP A 234 -3.35 -11.56 -3.33
N HIS A 235 -3.25 -10.62 -2.39
CA HIS A 235 -4.15 -10.52 -1.23
C HIS A 235 -4.77 -9.13 -1.14
N THR A 236 -6.00 -9.08 -0.61
CA THR A 236 -6.62 -7.85 -0.15
C THR A 236 -6.37 -7.69 1.33
N TYR A 237 -5.66 -6.63 1.71
CA TYR A 237 -5.43 -6.27 3.10
C TYR A 237 -6.34 -5.13 3.47
N THR A 238 -7.03 -5.24 4.61
CA THR A 238 -7.97 -4.23 5.07
C THR A 238 -7.70 -3.85 6.53
N ILE A 239 -7.65 -2.54 6.79
CA ILE A 239 -7.71 -1.94 8.12
C ILE A 239 -9.11 -1.34 8.28
N GLU A 240 -9.87 -1.80 9.27
CA GLU A 240 -11.08 -1.14 9.73
C GLU A 240 -10.78 -0.45 11.06
N TRP A 241 -10.79 0.88 11.06
CA TRP A 241 -10.47 1.71 12.22
C TRP A 241 -11.67 2.55 12.63
N THR A 242 -12.10 2.34 13.87
CA THR A 242 -13.16 3.12 14.53
C THR A 242 -12.60 3.71 15.84
N PRO A 243 -13.28 4.68 16.48
CA PRO A 243 -12.82 5.26 17.74
C PRO A 243 -12.66 4.27 18.91
N VAL A 244 -13.24 3.07 18.80
CA VAL A 244 -13.28 2.08 19.90
C VAL A 244 -12.67 0.72 19.53
N ARG A 245 -12.37 0.49 18.25
CA ARG A 245 -11.81 -0.78 17.76
C ARG A 245 -11.08 -0.61 16.43
N MET A 246 -9.97 -1.32 16.29
CA MET A 246 -9.42 -1.66 14.98
C MET A 246 -9.59 -3.16 14.70
N SER A 247 -9.92 -3.50 13.46
CA SER A 247 -9.97 -4.87 12.94
C SER A 247 -9.14 -4.95 11.67
N PHE A 248 -8.38 -6.03 11.52
CA PHE A 248 -7.46 -6.25 10.42
C PHE A 248 -7.86 -7.50 9.67
N LEU A 249 -7.98 -7.40 8.34
CA LEU A 249 -8.49 -8.47 7.50
C LEU A 249 -7.54 -8.80 6.35
N VAL A 250 -7.45 -10.09 6.02
CA VAL A 250 -6.90 -10.56 4.74
C VAL A 250 -8.00 -11.28 3.98
N ASP A 251 -8.23 -10.87 2.74
CA ASP A 251 -9.25 -11.43 1.84
C ASP A 251 -10.64 -11.52 2.50
N GLY A 252 -10.99 -10.51 3.28
CA GLY A 252 -12.27 -10.43 4.01
C GLY A 252 -12.37 -11.27 5.28
N LYS A 253 -11.31 -11.99 5.68
CA LYS A 253 -11.23 -12.72 6.95
C LYS A 253 -10.47 -11.90 7.99
N VAL A 254 -11.05 -11.73 9.18
CA VAL A 254 -10.38 -11.08 10.31
C VAL A 254 -9.17 -11.92 10.75
N ILE A 255 -7.99 -11.32 10.78
CA ILE A 255 -6.74 -11.92 11.27
C ILE A 255 -6.32 -11.33 12.63
N GLY A 256 -6.90 -10.21 13.03
CA GLY A 256 -6.61 -9.57 14.31
C GLY A 256 -7.57 -8.43 14.62
N THR A 257 -7.73 -8.13 15.92
CA THR A 257 -8.46 -6.94 16.38
C THR A 257 -7.77 -6.35 17.62
N THR A 258 -7.99 -5.07 17.88
CA THR A 258 -7.53 -4.40 19.11
C THR A 258 -8.51 -3.32 19.58
N THR A 259 -8.59 -3.12 20.89
CA THR A 259 -9.23 -1.97 21.55
C THR A 259 -8.22 -1.05 22.23
N GLU A 260 -6.93 -1.32 22.04
CA GLU A 260 -5.83 -0.62 22.67
C GLU A 260 -5.00 0.10 21.60
N SER A 261 -4.32 1.18 22.01
CA SER A 261 -3.48 2.00 21.14
C SER A 261 -4.19 2.44 19.86
N ILE A 262 -5.48 2.78 19.96
CA ILE A 262 -6.28 3.29 18.85
C ILE A 262 -5.94 4.78 18.66
N PRO A 263 -5.38 5.18 17.52
CA PRO A 263 -5.14 6.58 17.22
C PRO A 263 -6.44 7.40 17.33
N VAL A 264 -6.34 8.62 17.84
CA VAL A 264 -7.45 9.59 17.89
C VAL A 264 -7.17 10.84 17.04
N SER A 265 -5.91 11.03 16.66
CA SER A 265 -5.45 12.08 15.76
C SER A 265 -5.80 11.72 14.31
N ARG A 266 -5.69 12.68 13.40
CA ARG A 266 -5.93 12.44 11.97
C ARG A 266 -4.76 11.65 11.39
N MET A 267 -5.08 10.55 10.71
CA MET A 267 -4.09 9.65 10.10
C MET A 267 -4.37 9.49 8.61
N HIS A 268 -3.34 9.66 7.77
CA HIS A 268 -3.40 9.41 6.32
C HIS A 268 -2.76 8.07 5.98
N LEU A 269 -3.21 7.47 4.86
CA LEU A 269 -2.62 6.24 4.34
C LEU A 269 -1.33 6.57 3.57
N VAL A 270 -0.28 5.81 3.82
CA VAL A 270 0.97 5.83 3.06
C VAL A 270 1.24 4.42 2.56
N VAL A 271 1.57 4.27 1.29
CA VAL A 271 2.20 3.06 0.77
C VAL A 271 3.64 3.40 0.48
N GLN A 272 4.57 2.81 1.23
CA GLN A 272 5.99 3.01 1.05
C GLN A 272 6.73 1.69 0.90
N ALA A 273 7.56 1.59 -0.13
CA ALA A 273 8.41 0.42 -0.38
C ALA A 273 9.84 0.88 -0.65
N GLY A 274 10.80 0.29 0.04
CA GLY A 274 12.18 0.78 0.05
C GLY A 274 13.15 -0.24 0.60
N SER A 275 14.40 0.19 0.78
CA SER A 275 15.40 -0.67 1.40
C SER A 275 15.02 -0.98 2.84
N ASN A 276 15.30 -2.21 3.24
CA ASN A 276 15.28 -2.65 4.61
C ASN A 276 16.57 -2.23 5.32
N ASP A 277 16.88 -2.87 6.45
CA ASP A 277 18.17 -2.73 7.12
C ASP A 277 19.35 -3.08 6.21
N GLY A 278 20.28 -2.12 6.10
CA GLY A 278 21.47 -2.26 5.27
C GLY A 278 21.22 -1.93 3.80
N ARG A 279 22.16 -2.30 2.92
CA ARG A 279 22.08 -1.99 1.49
C ARG A 279 21.67 -3.23 0.70
N PRO A 280 20.52 -3.21 0.00
CA PRO A 280 20.12 -4.25 -0.93
C PRO A 280 21.23 -4.65 -1.91
N PRO A 281 21.29 -5.91 -2.37
CA PRO A 281 22.21 -6.35 -3.40
C PRO A 281 22.10 -5.50 -4.69
N ARG A 282 23.21 -5.38 -5.44
CA ARG A 282 23.24 -4.58 -6.68
C ARG A 282 22.39 -5.16 -7.81
N ASP A 283 22.09 -6.45 -7.73
CA ASP A 283 21.22 -7.17 -8.65
C ASP A 283 19.77 -7.30 -8.13
N ALA A 284 19.44 -6.68 -6.98
CA ALA A 284 18.07 -6.57 -6.51
C ALA A 284 17.25 -5.74 -7.49
N ASP A 285 16.20 -6.33 -8.06
CA ASP A 285 15.32 -5.73 -9.05
C ASP A 285 13.99 -6.50 -9.10
N GLY A 286 12.90 -5.87 -8.67
CA GLY A 286 11.57 -6.47 -8.63
C GLY A 286 10.47 -5.45 -8.44
N SER A 287 9.23 -5.90 -8.47
CA SER A 287 8.05 -5.02 -8.42
C SER A 287 7.19 -5.29 -7.19
N LEU A 288 6.65 -4.23 -6.61
CA LEU A 288 5.43 -4.25 -5.81
C LEU A 288 4.29 -3.79 -6.72
N LEU A 289 3.29 -4.64 -6.91
CA LEU A 289 2.13 -4.38 -7.75
C LEU A 289 0.89 -4.16 -6.89
N ILE A 290 0.16 -3.10 -7.17
CA ILE A 290 -1.12 -2.77 -6.53
C ILE A 290 -2.18 -2.74 -7.63
N ASP A 291 -3.18 -3.62 -7.51
CA ASP A 291 -4.32 -3.67 -8.44
C ASP A 291 -5.26 -2.50 -8.16
N TRP A 292 -5.69 -2.37 -6.90
CA TRP A 292 -6.55 -1.29 -6.49
C TRP A 292 -6.39 -0.94 -5.02
N MET A 293 -6.86 0.25 -4.65
CA MET A 293 -7.00 0.65 -3.25
C MET A 293 -8.26 1.48 -3.04
N THR A 294 -8.86 1.36 -1.86
CA THR A 294 -10.03 2.13 -1.45
C THR A 294 -9.85 2.68 -0.04
N ILE A 295 -10.42 3.87 0.17
CA ILE A 295 -10.61 4.45 1.49
C ILE A 295 -12.10 4.79 1.62
N ASP A 296 -12.74 4.17 2.59
CA ASP A 296 -14.12 4.40 2.95
C ASP A 296 -14.16 5.06 4.34
N VAL A 297 -14.97 6.09 4.50
CA VAL A 297 -15.16 6.83 5.76
C VAL A 297 -16.54 6.54 6.34
N PRO A 298 -16.79 6.77 7.63
CA PRO A 298 -18.16 6.71 8.16
C PRO A 298 -19.08 7.64 7.36
N ALA A 299 -20.19 7.11 6.85
CA ALA A 299 -21.22 7.92 6.21
C ALA A 299 -21.77 8.95 7.21
N ASP A 300 -22.34 10.06 6.72
CA ASP A 300 -22.85 11.13 7.57
C ASP A 300 -23.77 10.63 8.70
N GLY A 301 -23.32 10.80 9.94
CA GLY A 301 -24.05 10.39 11.15
C GLY A 301 -24.06 8.88 11.43
N ALA A 302 -23.32 8.08 10.67
CA ALA A 302 -23.13 6.66 10.91
C ALA A 302 -21.94 6.41 11.84
N GLU A 303 -22.04 5.32 12.61
CA GLU A 303 -20.94 4.76 13.39
C GLU A 303 -20.77 3.30 12.94
N PRO A 304 -20.16 3.06 11.75
CA PRO A 304 -20.03 1.71 11.24
C PRO A 304 -19.18 0.88 12.21
N PRO A 305 -19.62 -0.34 12.57
CA PRO A 305 -18.83 -1.21 13.42
C PRO A 305 -17.65 -1.78 12.64
N ALA A 306 -16.52 -1.96 13.32
CA ALA A 306 -15.45 -2.82 12.80
C ALA A 306 -15.91 -4.29 12.83
N THR A 307 -15.54 -5.05 11.81
CA THR A 307 -15.87 -6.47 11.66
C THR A 307 -15.30 -7.27 12.82
N LEU A 308 -16.09 -8.22 13.33
CA LEU A 308 -15.71 -9.13 14.40
C LEU A 308 -15.37 -10.53 13.83
N PRO A 309 -14.53 -11.31 14.54
CA PRO A 309 -14.27 -12.71 14.19
C PRO A 309 -15.56 -13.55 14.04
N SER A 310 -15.53 -14.49 13.08
CA SER A 310 -16.70 -15.27 12.67
C SER A 310 -17.14 -16.35 13.68
N ASP A 311 -16.30 -16.67 14.66
CA ASP A 311 -16.56 -17.66 15.71
C ASP A 311 -17.42 -17.12 16.87
N GLY A 312 -17.87 -15.88 16.79
CA GLY A 312 -18.65 -15.24 17.85
C GLY A 312 -17.82 -15.00 19.12
N ALA A 313 -16.48 -15.06 19.02
CA ALA A 313 -15.63 -14.52 20.05
C ALA A 313 -15.98 -13.03 20.20
N THR A 314 -16.62 -12.71 21.33
CA THR A 314 -16.69 -11.33 21.79
C THR A 314 -15.26 -10.81 21.77
N ALA A 315 -15.02 -9.76 20.99
CA ALA A 315 -14.17 -8.64 21.38
C ALA A 315 -13.55 -8.88 22.76
N PRO A 316 -12.30 -9.37 22.86
CA PRO A 316 -11.69 -9.64 24.15
C PRO A 316 -11.84 -8.38 25.01
N ALA A 317 -12.31 -8.56 26.24
CA ALA A 317 -12.77 -7.44 27.06
C ALA A 317 -11.65 -6.41 27.30
N GLU A 318 -10.38 -6.81 27.27
CA GLU A 318 -9.21 -5.94 27.28
C GLU A 318 -8.02 -6.72 26.64
N GLY A 319 -7.15 -6.01 25.90
CA GLY A 319 -5.73 -6.33 25.63
C GLY A 319 -5.31 -7.72 25.17
N THR A 320 -6.19 -8.53 24.59
CA THR A 320 -5.81 -9.90 24.22
C THR A 320 -6.09 -10.20 22.76
N TRP A 321 -5.02 -10.48 22.03
CA TRP A 321 -5.03 -10.99 20.67
C TRP A 321 -5.66 -12.39 20.65
N THR A 322 -6.69 -12.61 19.83
CA THR A 322 -7.16 -13.95 19.46
C THR A 322 -7.07 -14.10 17.94
N PRO A 323 -6.13 -14.91 17.42
CA PRO A 323 -6.16 -15.29 16.03
C PRO A 323 -7.35 -16.22 15.80
N ASP A 324 -7.96 -16.13 14.62
CA ASP A 324 -8.77 -17.19 14.07
C ASP A 324 -7.86 -18.42 13.85
N SER A 325 -7.70 -19.26 14.87
CA SER A 325 -6.99 -20.54 14.72
C SER A 325 -7.77 -21.39 13.70
N PRO A 326 -7.15 -21.83 12.59
CA PRO A 326 -7.81 -22.78 11.71
C PRO A 326 -8.04 -24.08 12.49
N GLY A 327 -9.31 -24.41 12.70
CA GLY A 327 -9.71 -25.66 13.34
C GLY A 327 -9.26 -26.87 12.52
N ASN A 328 -8.30 -27.61 13.11
CA ASN A 328 -7.96 -29.03 12.97
C ASN A 328 -8.34 -29.78 11.68
#